data_AF-A0AAD4RZP2-F1
#
_entry.id   AF-A0AAD4RZP2-F1
#
_cell.length_a   1.000
_cell.length_b   1.000
_cell.length_c   1.000
_cell.angle_alpha   90.00
_cell.angle_beta   90.00
_cell.angle_gamma   90.00
#
_symmetry.space_group_name_H-M   'P 1'
#
loop_
_entity.id
_entity.type
_entity.pdbx_description
1 polymer ?
#
loop_
_entity_poly.entity_id
_entity_poly.type
_entity_poly.pdbx_seq_one_letter_code
_entity_poly.pdbx_strand_id
1 'polypeptide(L)'
;MKTLLNFLEFSPNLESLVINQVEFSGKAKENTLTFDKVPECLVCLKSFKIQKFNGYPKELEMVKFVLKHARVLQMVIMETSYTLEDYMGVRKKKKNPKAKEVEALNEKIRRQLGMSQWASTGCVIYFSSS
;
A
#
# COMPACT_ATOMS: atom_id res chain seq x y z
N MET A 1 -4.34 12.79 5.21
CA MET A 1 -4.99 12.11 4.08
C MET A 1 -5.63 13.07 3.07
N LYS A 2 -6.31 14.15 3.50
CA LYS A 2 -6.88 15.16 2.58
C LYS A 2 -5.91 15.67 1.50
N THR A 3 -4.64 15.90 1.84
CA THR A 3 -3.61 16.36 0.88
C THR A 3 -3.37 15.37 -0.26
N LEU A 4 -3.35 14.05 0.02
CA LEU A 4 -3.17 13.04 -1.03
C LEU A 4 -4.39 12.98 -1.94
N LEU A 5 -5.60 13.04 -1.37
CA LEU A 5 -6.84 13.04 -2.16
C LEU A 5 -6.89 14.24 -3.11
N ASN A 6 -6.61 15.44 -2.60
CA ASN A 6 -6.56 16.65 -3.41
C ASN A 6 -5.51 16.51 -4.53
N PHE A 7 -4.32 16.00 -4.22
CA PHE A 7 -3.29 15.78 -5.23
C PHE A 7 -3.77 14.85 -6.36
N LEU A 8 -4.45 13.76 -6.02
CA LEU A 8 -4.99 12.81 -6.99
C LEU A 8 -6.12 13.41 -7.83
N GLU A 9 -6.98 14.24 -7.23
CA GLU A 9 -8.05 14.95 -7.95
C GLU A 9 -7.50 15.97 -8.96
N PHE A 10 -6.43 16.69 -8.62
CA PHE A 10 -5.81 17.67 -9.51
C PHE A 10 -4.84 17.08 -10.54
N SER A 11 -4.66 15.76 -10.55
CA SER A 11 -3.71 15.08 -11.43
C SER A 11 -4.39 14.04 -12.34
N PRO A 12 -5.35 14.40 -13.19
CA PRO A 12 -6.21 13.45 -13.91
C PRO A 12 -5.45 12.49 -14.84
N ASN A 13 -4.25 12.86 -15.30
CA ASN A 13 -3.41 12.07 -16.19
C ASN A 13 -2.25 11.36 -15.47
N LEU A 14 -2.33 11.20 -14.14
CA LEU A 14 -1.27 10.57 -13.36
C LEU A 14 -1.12 9.09 -13.72
N GLU A 15 -0.02 8.75 -14.38
CA GLU A 15 0.28 7.35 -14.74
C GLU A 15 1.13 6.63 -13.67
N SER A 16 1.90 7.38 -12.88
CA SER A 16 2.78 6.83 -11.86
C SER A 16 2.67 7.61 -10.55
N LEU A 17 2.50 6.89 -9.45
CA LEU A 17 2.42 7.45 -8.10
C LEU A 17 3.44 6.78 -7.20
N VAL A 18 4.33 7.59 -6.61
CA VAL A 18 5.28 7.15 -5.58
C VAL A 18 4.96 7.87 -4.28
N ILE A 19 4.79 7.11 -3.20
CA ILE A 19 4.57 7.64 -1.85
C ILE A 19 5.69 7.19 -0.94
N ASN A 20 6.51 8.12 -0.46
CA ASN A 20 7.74 7.81 0.28
C ASN A 20 7.52 7.37 1.73
N GLN A 21 6.50 7.93 2.38
CA GLN A 21 6.13 7.58 3.75
C GLN A 21 4.69 8.00 3.98
N VAL A 22 3.86 7.09 4.47
CA VAL A 22 2.48 7.43 4.86
C VAL A 22 2.41 7.56 6.37
N GLU A 23 2.48 8.80 6.84
CA GLU A 23 2.18 9.08 8.25
C GLU A 23 0.67 9.12 8.44
N PHE A 24 0.12 8.03 8.97
CA PHE A 24 -1.28 8.02 9.38
C PHE A 24 -1.43 8.63 10.77
N SER A 25 -1.47 9.95 10.86
CA SER A 25 -1.82 10.64 12.10
C SER A 25 -3.28 10.35 12.49
N GLY A 26 -3.52 10.06 13.78
CA GLY A 26 -4.86 9.91 14.37
C GLY A 26 -5.10 8.56 15.07
N LYS A 27 -6.05 8.55 16.03
CA LYS A 27 -6.45 7.36 16.79
C LYS A 27 -6.99 6.29 15.83
N ALA A 28 -6.77 5.00 16.13
CA ALA A 28 -7.10 3.88 15.24
C ALA A 28 -8.58 3.78 14.81
N LYS A 29 -9.49 4.49 15.49
CA LYS A 29 -10.95 4.45 15.25
C LYS A 29 -11.49 5.51 14.28
N GLU A 30 -10.73 6.57 13.96
CA GLU A 30 -11.19 7.66 13.07
C GLU A 30 -10.72 7.53 11.61
N ASN A 31 -10.05 6.43 11.28
CA ASN A 31 -9.12 6.40 10.16
C ASN A 31 -9.39 5.30 9.15
N THR A 32 -10.66 4.92 8.98
CA THR A 32 -11.08 4.22 7.76
C THR A 32 -10.76 5.15 6.59
N LEU A 33 -10.04 4.65 5.59
CA LEU A 33 -9.83 5.39 4.34
C LEU A 33 -11.17 5.52 3.60
N THR A 34 -11.96 6.54 3.94
CA THR A 34 -13.19 6.88 3.21
C THR A 34 -12.82 7.74 2.00
N PHE A 35 -12.65 7.07 0.87
CA PHE A 35 -12.63 7.74 -0.42
C PHE A 35 -14.08 8.01 -0.81
N ASP A 36 -14.59 9.19 -0.50
CA ASP A 36 -15.98 9.59 -0.82
C ASP A 36 -16.22 9.58 -2.34
N LYS A 37 -15.16 9.81 -3.12
CA LYS A 37 -15.12 9.70 -4.57
C LYS A 37 -13.83 9.03 -5.01
N VAL A 38 -13.90 8.24 -6.08
CA VAL A 38 -12.72 7.67 -6.74
C VAL A 38 -12.05 8.78 -7.57
N PRO A 39 -10.79 9.14 -7.30
CA PRO A 39 -10.08 10.14 -8.10
C PRO A 39 -9.97 9.67 -9.56
N GLU A 40 -10.21 10.58 -10.50
CA GLU A 40 -10.17 10.28 -11.94
C GLU A 40 -8.83 9.71 -12.36
N CYS A 41 -7.74 10.19 -11.76
CA CYS A 41 -6.39 9.74 -12.06
C CYS A 41 -6.18 8.22 -11.91
N LEU A 42 -6.97 7.54 -11.08
CA LEU A 42 -6.83 6.09 -10.90
C LEU A 42 -7.15 5.31 -12.18
N VAL A 43 -8.01 5.83 -13.06
CA VAL A 43 -8.31 5.15 -14.33
C VAL A 43 -7.13 5.14 -15.29
N CYS A 44 -6.16 6.05 -15.12
CA CYS A 44 -4.95 6.19 -15.92
C CYS A 44 -3.70 5.64 -15.23
N LEU A 45 -3.79 5.30 -13.94
CA LEU A 45 -2.65 4.90 -13.13
C LEU A 45 -2.13 3.51 -13.54
N LYS A 46 -0.88 3.47 -14.02
CA LYS A 46 -0.17 2.27 -14.47
C LYS A 46 0.75 1.69 -13.41
N SER A 47 1.39 2.55 -12.60
CA SER A 47 2.30 2.10 -11.55
C SER A 47 2.08 2.79 -10.22
N PHE A 48 2.12 2.02 -9.13
CA PHE A 48 2.00 2.52 -7.78
C PHE A 48 3.15 1.99 -6.92
N LYS A 49 3.89 2.88 -6.27
CA LYS A 49 4.97 2.52 -5.34
C LYS A 49 4.71 3.15 -3.98
N ILE A 50 4.77 2.33 -2.94
CA ILE A 50 4.85 2.77 -1.55
C ILE A 50 6.22 2.41 -0.99
N GLN A 51 6.94 3.43 -0.52
CA GLN A 51 8.17 3.24 0.22
C GLN A 51 7.92 3.20 1.71
N LYS A 52 8.88 2.61 2.42
CA LYS A 52 8.82 2.40 3.86
C LYS A 52 7.52 1.73 4.29
N PHE A 53 7.08 0.75 3.50
CA PHE A 53 5.86 0.01 3.76
C PHE A 53 6.06 -0.86 4.99
N ASN A 54 5.24 -0.67 6.01
CA ASN A 54 5.32 -1.39 7.28
C ASN A 54 4.27 -2.50 7.43
N GLY A 55 3.35 -2.62 6.47
CA GLY A 55 2.24 -3.56 6.50
C GLY A 55 1.12 -3.14 7.45
N TYR A 56 1.08 -1.87 7.88
CA TYR A 56 0.03 -1.39 8.75
C TYR A 56 -1.34 -1.50 8.05
N PRO A 57 -2.44 -1.75 8.80
CA PRO A 57 -3.77 -1.92 8.20
C PRO A 57 -4.17 -0.79 7.24
N LYS A 58 -3.79 0.45 7.53
CA LYS A 58 -4.11 1.61 6.68
C LYS A 58 -3.29 1.66 5.39
N GLU A 59 -2.03 1.22 5.41
CA GLU A 59 -1.24 1.06 4.19
C GLU A 59 -1.86 0.00 3.28
N LEU A 60 -2.31 -1.11 3.89
CA LEU A 60 -3.01 -2.18 3.18
C LEU A 60 -4.34 -1.71 2.60
N GLU A 61 -5.14 -0.92 3.33
CA GLU A 61 -6.38 -0.34 2.81
C GLU A 61 -6.12 0.57 1.59
N MET A 62 -5.07 1.38 1.62
CA MET A 62 -4.69 2.22 0.48
C MET A 62 -4.30 1.37 -0.74
N VAL A 63 -3.47 0.34 -0.54
CA VAL A 63 -3.09 -0.59 -1.62
C VAL A 63 -4.33 -1.29 -2.20
N LYS A 64 -5.24 -1.77 -1.34
CA LYS A 64 -6.49 -2.40 -1.77
C LYS A 64 -7.37 -1.43 -2.56
N PHE A 65 -7.45 -0.17 -2.12
CA PHE A 65 -8.20 0.85 -2.84
C PHE A 65 -7.64 1.09 -4.24
N VAL A 66 -6.32 1.25 -4.37
CA VAL A 66 -5.67 1.39 -5.68
C VAL A 66 -5.93 0.15 -6.55
N LEU A 67 -5.73 -1.06 -6.03
CA LEU A 67 -5.99 -2.30 -6.76
C LEU A 67 -7.45 -2.44 -7.23
N LYS A 68 -8.41 -1.97 -6.43
CA LYS A 68 -9.84 -2.05 -6.72
C LYS A 68 -10.29 -1.05 -7.79
N HIS A 69 -9.62 0.09 -7.93
CA HIS A 69 -10.10 1.20 -8.76
C HIS A 69 -9.21 1.49 -9.98
N ALA A 70 -7.92 1.15 -9.92
CA ALA A 70 -7.01 1.39 -11.02
C ALA A 70 -7.06 0.27 -12.06
N ARG A 71 -7.88 0.48 -13.09
CA ARG A 71 -8.19 -0.52 -14.13
C ARG A 71 -7.02 -0.83 -15.06
N VAL A 72 -6.14 0.14 -15.29
CA VAL A 72 -4.96 -0.01 -16.15
C VAL A 72 -3.68 -0.27 -15.37
N LEU A 73 -3.81 -0.57 -14.06
CA LEU A 73 -2.67 -0.77 -13.18
C LEU A 73 -1.89 -2.01 -13.61
N GLN A 74 -0.60 -1.83 -13.86
CA GLN A 74 0.30 -2.89 -14.30
C GLN A 74 1.16 -3.38 -13.14
N MET A 75 1.55 -2.47 -12.23
CA MET A 75 2.52 -2.79 -11.19
C MET A 75 2.25 -2.07 -9.87
N VAL A 76 2.36 -2.82 -8.78
CA VAL A 76 2.44 -2.31 -7.40
C VAL A 76 3.77 -2.73 -6.80
N ILE A 77 4.54 -1.75 -6.31
CA ILE A 77 5.80 -1.98 -5.59
C ILE A 77 5.60 -1.58 -4.12
N MET A 78 5.79 -2.54 -3.22
CA MET A 78 5.88 -2.31 -1.78
C MET A 78 7.35 -2.43 -1.37
N GLU A 79 7.99 -1.29 -1.16
CA GLU A 79 9.35 -1.25 -0.64
C GLU A 79 9.27 -1.33 0.89
N THR A 80 9.57 -2.53 1.40
CA THR A 80 9.34 -2.91 2.80
C THR A 80 10.40 -2.32 3.71
N SER A 81 9.98 -1.63 4.76
CA SER A 81 10.87 -1.18 5.85
C SER A 81 10.50 -1.76 7.21
N TYR A 82 9.48 -2.62 7.29
CA TYR A 82 9.08 -3.20 8.56
C TYR A 82 10.20 -4.06 9.16
N THR A 83 10.34 -3.98 10.47
CA THR A 83 10.91 -5.07 11.26
C THR A 83 9.78 -5.99 11.73
N LEU A 84 10.07 -7.25 12.08
CA LEU A 84 9.06 -8.17 12.66
C LEU A 84 8.34 -7.59 13.88
N GLU A 85 9.03 -6.72 14.61
CA GLU A 85 8.57 -6.03 15.80
C GLU A 85 7.42 -5.05 15.48
N ASP A 86 7.46 -4.41 14.30
CA ASP A 86 6.47 -3.42 13.85
C ASP A 86 5.14 -4.06 13.45
N TYR A 87 5.18 -5.24 12.81
CA TYR A 87 3.97 -5.92 12.34
C TYR A 87 3.23 -6.71 13.45
N MET A 88 3.97 -7.24 14.44
CA MET A 88 3.38 -7.99 15.56
C MET A 88 3.06 -7.15 16.81
N GLY A 89 3.45 -5.86 16.84
CA GLY A 89 3.19 -4.98 18.00
C GLY A 89 4.00 -5.34 19.25
N VAL A 90 5.07 -6.15 19.12
CA VAL A 90 5.88 -6.63 20.24
C VAL A 90 7.18 -5.84 20.31
N ARG A 91 7.30 -4.95 21.31
CA ARG A 91 8.54 -4.22 21.61
C ARG A 91 9.55 -5.14 22.33
N LYS A 92 10.41 -5.85 21.61
CA LYS A 92 11.65 -6.43 22.18
C LYS A 92 12.82 -6.18 21.22
N LYS A 93 14.00 -5.90 21.80
CA LYS A 93 15.22 -5.43 21.12
C LYS A 93 15.56 -6.12 19.78
N LYS A 94 15.64 -5.29 18.73
CA LYS A 94 16.47 -5.38 17.51
C LYS A 94 17.16 -6.73 17.29
N LYS A 95 16.50 -7.60 16.54
CA LYS A 95 17.17 -8.54 15.64
C LYS A 95 16.68 -8.28 14.23
N ASN A 96 17.61 -8.12 13.29
CA ASN A 96 17.24 -8.08 11.87
C ASN A 96 16.37 -9.31 11.58
N PRO A 97 15.18 -9.14 11.00
CA PRO A 97 14.32 -10.27 10.69
C PRO A 97 15.08 -11.22 9.77
N LYS A 98 15.00 -12.53 10.04
CA LYS A 98 15.61 -13.51 9.15
C LYS A 98 14.88 -13.45 7.82
N ALA A 99 15.57 -13.59 6.69
CA ALA A 99 14.97 -13.49 5.35
C ALA A 99 13.69 -14.34 5.18
N LYS A 100 13.65 -15.53 5.80
CA LYS A 100 12.49 -16.44 5.81
C LYS A 100 11.24 -15.84 6.47
N GLU A 101 11.41 -15.00 7.48
CA GLU A 101 10.31 -14.36 8.22
C GLU A 101 9.72 -13.18 7.43
N VAL A 102 10.59 -12.41 6.73
CA VAL A 102 10.16 -11.36 5.79
C VAL A 102 9.38 -11.97 4.63
N GLU A 103 9.86 -13.08 4.07
CA GLU A 103 9.19 -13.81 3.01
C GLU A 103 7.81 -14.31 3.44
N ALA A 104 7.70 -14.91 4.64
CA ALA A 104 6.42 -15.34 5.19
C ALA A 104 5.42 -14.19 5.38
N LEU A 105 5.91 -13.01 5.78
CA LEU A 105 5.08 -11.82 5.93
C LEU A 105 4.63 -11.25 4.58
N ASN A 106 5.51 -11.16 3.59
CA ASN A 106 5.16 -10.79 2.22
C ASN A 106 4.09 -11.72 1.64
N GLU A 107 4.21 -13.04 1.87
CA GLU A 107 3.20 -14.01 1.45
C GLU A 107 1.86 -13.80 2.17
N LYS A 108 1.86 -13.50 3.47
CA LYS A 108 0.64 -13.16 4.22
C LYS A 108 -0.05 -11.91 3.63
N ILE A 109 0.72 -10.87 3.33
CA ILE A 109 0.20 -9.63 2.74
C ILE A 109 -0.34 -9.89 1.35
N ARG A 110 0.39 -10.63 0.52
CA ARG A 110 -0.05 -11.05 -0.82
C ARG A 110 -1.39 -11.79 -0.75
N ARG A 111 -1.57 -12.72 0.20
CA ARG A 111 -2.86 -13.40 0.43
C ARG A 111 -3.97 -12.42 0.82
N GLN A 112 -3.70 -11.49 1.73
CA GLN A 112 -4.69 -10.47 2.12
C GLN A 112 -5.11 -9.55 0.95
N LEU A 113 -4.20 -9.29 0.01
CA LEU A 113 -4.48 -8.51 -1.20
C LEU A 113 -5.20 -9.36 -2.26
N GLY A 114 -4.81 -10.62 -2.43
CA GLY A 114 -5.40 -11.56 -3.39
C GLY A 114 -6.85 -11.97 -3.07
N MET A 115 -7.29 -11.84 -1.81
CA MET A 115 -8.71 -11.98 -1.45
C MET A 115 -9.59 -10.83 -1.95
N SER A 116 -9.00 -9.75 -2.46
CA SER A 116 -9.73 -8.58 -2.97
C SER A 116 -9.94 -8.70 -4.47
N GLN A 117 -11.08 -8.25 -4.98
CA GLN A 117 -11.30 -8.19 -6.43
C GLN A 117 -10.46 -7.04 -7.03
N TRP A 118 -9.57 -7.36 -7.96
CA TRP A 118 -8.71 -6.36 -8.62
C TRP A 118 -9.37 -5.85 -9.90
N ALA A 119 -9.19 -4.57 -10.19
CA ALA A 119 -9.67 -3.96 -11.43
C ALA A 119 -8.82 -4.34 -12.64
N SER A 120 -7.54 -4.70 -12.43
CA SER A 120 -6.61 -5.14 -13.45
C SER A 120 -6.21 -6.60 -13.23
N THR A 121 -6.54 -7.46 -14.19
CA THR A 121 -6.28 -8.91 -14.14
C THR A 121 -4.82 -9.28 -14.34
N GLY A 122 -3.99 -8.36 -14.85
CA GLY A 122 -2.56 -8.57 -15.10
C GLY A 122 -1.63 -7.79 -14.16
N CYS A 123 -2.16 -7.15 -13.13
CA CYS A 123 -1.36 -6.35 -12.21
C CYS A 123 -0.38 -7.23 -11.41
N VAL A 124 0.90 -6.87 -11.43
CA VAL A 124 1.95 -7.56 -10.68
C VAL A 124 2.19 -6.87 -9.35
N ILE A 125 2.23 -7.66 -8.26
CA ILE A 125 2.58 -7.18 -6.92
C ILE A 125 4.01 -7.61 -6.58
N TYR A 126 4.90 -6.64 -6.44
CA TYR A 126 6.30 -6.82 -6.12
C TYR A 126 6.63 -6.27 -4.74
N PHE A 127 7.43 -7.02 -3.98
CA PHE A 127 8.01 -6.58 -2.72
C PHE A 127 9.51 -6.37 -2.92
N SER A 128 10.03 -5.22 -2.49
CA SER A 128 11.47 -4.93 -2.53
C SER A 128 11.98 -4.60 -1.14
N SER A 129 13.16 -5.11 -0.78
CA SER A 129 13.90 -4.65 0.39
C SER A 129 14.76 -3.45 0.02
N SER A 130 14.76 -2.42 0.86
CA SER A 130 15.77 -1.34 0.83
C SER A 130 17.13 -1.83 1.33
#